data_AF-A0A0R3PUH7-F1
#
_entry.id   AF-A0A0R3PUH7-F1
#
_cell.length_a   1.000
_cell.length_b   1.000
_cell.length_c   1.000
_cell.angle_alpha   90.00
_cell.angle_beta   90.00
_cell.angle_gamma   90.00
#
_symmetry.space_group_name_H-M   'P 1'
#
loop_
_entity.id
_entity.type
_entity.pdbx_description
1 polymer ?
#
loop_
_entity_poly.entity_id
_entity_poly.type
_entity_poly.pdbx_seq_one_letter_code
_entity_poly.pdbx_strand_id
1 'polypeptide(L)'
;MMPLWGIIVIGAYTSASFCGKSGVPFSVEVSPSGAPVLGCAQPSCVAQPTDDFDDSVFNTDLSGQVDGFFREGDRGRQGFLQTNKLRANCSGDFDQLACSRKNQWIGGIEYIDHPRQPLLLQCCTFEGLRFSQIVGVTPIRPGEAVTGGEVVRDGRQISFDVIANIRKIVDYNDHKMFVHYSFCPLKMTECCHLRVSTNVGHYRFQYSCQADSDRKVKKQTRPQRVRSPFPHR
;
A
#
# COMPACT_ATOMS: atom_id res chain seq x y z
N MET A 1 37.38 -45.37 -12.05
CA MET A 1 35.93 -45.37 -11.73
C MET A 1 35.74 -44.52 -10.47
N MET A 2 35.24 -43.30 -10.60
CA MET A 2 34.82 -42.46 -9.46
C MET A 2 33.41 -41.95 -9.77
N PRO A 3 32.46 -42.01 -8.83
CA PRO A 3 31.08 -41.64 -9.09
C PRO A 3 30.95 -40.11 -9.07
N LEU A 4 30.40 -39.54 -10.14
CA LEU A 4 29.88 -38.19 -10.18
C LEU A 4 28.75 -38.08 -9.15
N TRP A 5 29.02 -37.46 -8.00
CA TRP A 5 27.95 -36.98 -7.13
C TRP A 5 27.36 -35.72 -7.78
N GLY A 6 26.17 -35.87 -8.36
CA GLY A 6 25.37 -34.75 -8.85
C GLY A 6 24.93 -33.89 -7.67
N ILE A 7 25.47 -32.68 -7.57
CA ILE A 7 24.96 -31.65 -6.69
C ILE A 7 23.62 -31.21 -7.28
N ILE A 8 22.53 -31.75 -6.75
CA ILE A 8 21.19 -31.22 -7.00
C ILE A 8 21.11 -29.90 -6.23
N VAL A 9 21.27 -28.79 -6.94
CA VAL A 9 20.94 -27.46 -6.43
C VAL A 9 19.42 -27.38 -6.37
N ILE A 10 18.86 -27.62 -5.19
CA ILE A 10 17.47 -27.26 -4.89
C ILE A 10 17.44 -25.73 -4.83
N GLY A 11 17.20 -25.09 -5.98
CA GLY A 11 16.94 -23.66 -6.01
C GLY A 11 15.65 -23.37 -5.25
N ALA A 12 15.72 -22.53 -4.21
CA ALA A 12 14.51 -21.94 -3.66
C ALA A 12 13.85 -21.17 -4.80
N TYR A 13 12.65 -21.60 -5.21
CA TYR A 13 11.84 -20.87 -6.17
C TYR A 13 11.40 -19.58 -5.47
N THR A 14 12.12 -18.49 -5.71
CA THR A 14 11.69 -17.17 -5.30
C THR A 14 10.67 -16.68 -6.32
N SER A 15 9.45 -16.47 -5.86
CA SER A 15 8.35 -16.01 -6.69
C SER A 15 7.85 -14.70 -6.12
N ALA A 16 7.94 -13.64 -6.93
CA ALA A 16 7.57 -12.30 -6.54
C ALA A 16 6.30 -11.84 -7.27
N SER A 17 5.39 -11.20 -6.53
CA SER A 17 4.08 -10.81 -7.02
C SER A 17 3.87 -9.31 -6.90
N PHE A 18 3.35 -8.70 -7.96
CA PHE A 18 3.32 -7.25 -8.10
C PHE A 18 2.15 -6.75 -8.95
N CYS A 19 1.70 -5.54 -8.62
CA CYS A 19 0.55 -4.90 -9.26
C CYS A 19 0.87 -4.27 -10.63
N GLY A 20 2.12 -4.36 -11.08
CA GLY A 20 2.55 -3.69 -12.30
C GLY A 20 2.59 -2.16 -12.17
N LYS A 21 2.72 -1.46 -13.30
CA LYS A 21 2.87 0.02 -13.34
C LYS A 21 1.55 0.78 -13.28
N SER A 22 0.45 0.10 -13.60
CA SER A 22 -0.91 0.66 -13.64
C SER A 22 -1.80 0.18 -12.49
N GLY A 23 -1.36 -0.83 -11.73
CA GLY A 23 -2.04 -1.26 -10.52
C GLY A 23 -1.46 -0.61 -9.28
N VAL A 24 -2.31 -0.44 -8.28
CA VAL A 24 -1.95 0.08 -6.97
C VAL A 24 -2.41 -0.91 -5.91
N PRO A 25 -1.54 -1.34 -5.00
CA PRO A 25 -1.96 -2.25 -3.95
C PRO A 25 -2.86 -1.50 -2.96
N PHE A 26 -4.02 -2.08 -2.69
CA PHE A 26 -5.03 -1.51 -1.79
C PHE A 26 -5.39 -2.46 -0.64
N SER A 27 -5.12 -3.75 -0.76
CA SER A 27 -5.37 -4.72 0.30
C SER A 27 -4.23 -5.72 0.47
N VAL A 28 -4.10 -6.24 1.69
CA VAL A 28 -3.24 -7.38 2.02
C VAL A 28 -4.04 -8.32 2.89
N GLU A 29 -4.06 -9.58 2.50
CA GLU A 29 -4.53 -10.68 3.33
C GLU A 29 -3.33 -11.53 3.75
N VAL A 30 -3.39 -12.14 4.92
CA VAL A 30 -2.46 -13.19 5.32
C VAL A 30 -3.24 -14.49 5.35
N SER A 31 -2.86 -15.45 4.52
CA SER A 31 -3.50 -16.76 4.47
C SER A 31 -3.41 -17.47 5.83
N PRO A 32 -4.20 -18.53 6.06
CA PRO A 32 -4.04 -19.36 7.26
C PRO A 32 -2.65 -19.98 7.42
N SER A 33 -1.90 -20.19 6.33
CA SER A 33 -0.51 -20.65 6.35
C SER A 33 0.50 -19.54 6.70
N GLY A 34 0.08 -18.27 6.71
CA GLY A 34 0.94 -17.13 6.98
C GLY A 34 1.53 -16.47 5.74
N ALA A 35 1.17 -16.93 4.54
CA ALA A 35 1.59 -16.33 3.27
C ALA A 35 0.76 -15.07 2.95
N PRO A 36 1.39 -13.96 2.53
CA PRO A 36 0.68 -12.74 2.18
C PRO A 36 0.05 -12.85 0.78
N VAL A 37 -1.15 -12.30 0.63
CA VAL A 37 -1.89 -12.18 -0.63
C VAL A 37 -2.10 -10.69 -0.94
N LEU A 38 -1.58 -10.23 -2.08
CA LEU A 38 -1.60 -8.82 -2.47
C LEU A 38 -2.82 -8.49 -3.35
N GLY A 39 -3.69 -7.58 -2.89
CA GLY A 39 -4.80 -7.08 -3.70
C GLY A 39 -4.47 -5.77 -4.38
N CYS A 40 -4.62 -5.75 -5.70
CA CYS A 40 -4.35 -4.62 -6.58
C CYS A 40 -5.64 -4.03 -7.14
N ALA A 41 -5.66 -2.72 -7.33
CA ALA A 41 -6.77 -2.01 -7.95
C ALA A 41 -6.23 -0.94 -8.90
N GLN A 42 -7.04 -0.55 -9.87
CA GLN A 42 -6.74 0.53 -10.80
C GLN A 42 -7.62 1.74 -10.47
N PRO A 43 -7.14 2.69 -9.64
CA PRO A 43 -7.92 3.86 -9.31
C PRO A 43 -8.08 4.78 -10.52
N SER A 44 -9.15 5.58 -10.53
CA SER A 44 -9.47 6.48 -11.65
C SER A 44 -8.37 7.52 -11.98
N CYS A 45 -7.52 7.85 -11.01
CA CYS A 45 -6.38 8.73 -11.23
C CYS A 45 -5.22 8.04 -11.97
N VAL A 46 -5.07 6.72 -11.90
CA VAL A 46 -3.93 5.99 -12.47
C VAL A 46 -4.16 5.63 -13.94
N ALA A 47 -3.08 5.64 -14.71
CA ALA A 47 -3.07 5.35 -16.13
C ALA A 47 -3.48 3.92 -16.39
N GLN A 48 -4.41 3.79 -17.32
CA GLN A 48 -4.45 2.60 -18.14
C GLN A 48 -3.24 2.66 -19.06
N PRO A 49 -2.51 1.55 -19.20
CA PRO A 49 -1.43 1.48 -20.16
C PRO A 49 -2.00 1.80 -21.55
N THR A 50 -1.21 2.50 -22.37
CA THR A 50 -1.61 2.91 -23.74
C THR A 50 -1.80 1.73 -24.66
N ASP A 51 -1.17 0.61 -24.30
CA ASP A 51 -1.35 -0.72 -24.85
C ASP A 51 -2.13 -1.52 -23.79
N ASP A 52 -3.00 -2.45 -24.16
CA ASP A 52 -3.76 -3.32 -23.23
C ASP A 52 -2.86 -4.31 -22.44
N PHE A 53 -1.62 -3.93 -22.15
CA PHE A 53 -0.61 -4.74 -21.49
C PHE A 53 -0.69 -4.56 -19.97
N ASP A 54 -1.39 -5.50 -19.33
CA ASP A 54 -1.30 -5.72 -17.89
C ASP A 54 0.05 -6.35 -17.57
N ASP A 55 0.93 -5.60 -16.90
CA ASP A 55 2.25 -6.07 -16.47
C ASP A 55 2.24 -6.64 -15.04
N SER A 56 1.08 -6.86 -14.44
CA SER A 56 0.98 -7.52 -13.13
C SER A 56 1.28 -9.01 -13.21
N VAL A 57 1.88 -9.53 -12.13
CA VAL A 57 2.20 -10.94 -11.98
C VAL A 57 1.80 -11.37 -10.58
N PHE A 58 1.06 -12.48 -10.51
CA PHE A 58 0.73 -13.17 -9.26
C PHE A 58 1.13 -14.62 -9.40
N ASN A 59 1.84 -15.12 -8.41
CA ASN A 59 2.34 -16.48 -8.41
C ASN A 59 1.34 -17.40 -7.74
N THR A 60 1.48 -18.67 -8.06
CA THR A 60 0.70 -19.74 -7.46
C THR A 60 1.64 -20.60 -6.65
N ASP A 61 1.32 -20.83 -5.39
CA ASP A 61 2.10 -21.72 -4.53
C ASP A 61 1.89 -23.20 -4.88
N LEU A 62 2.59 -24.09 -4.15
CA LEU A 62 2.48 -25.54 -4.34
C LEU A 62 1.08 -26.10 -4.04
N SER A 63 0.25 -25.37 -3.29
CA SER A 63 -1.13 -25.75 -2.98
C SER A 63 -2.14 -25.28 -4.03
N GLY A 64 -1.70 -24.50 -5.02
CA GLY A 64 -2.57 -23.88 -6.01
C GLY A 64 -3.14 -22.53 -5.56
N GLN A 65 -2.70 -21.98 -4.42
CA GLN A 65 -3.16 -20.70 -3.93
C GLN A 65 -2.39 -19.56 -4.61
N VAL A 66 -3.14 -18.58 -5.15
CA VAL A 66 -2.56 -17.39 -5.78
C VAL A 66 -2.26 -16.33 -4.72
N ASP A 67 -1.08 -15.73 -4.78
CA ASP A 67 -0.58 -14.75 -3.80
C ASP A 67 -0.91 -13.28 -4.15
N GLY A 68 -1.88 -13.08 -5.05
CA GLY A 68 -2.48 -11.78 -5.29
C GLY A 68 -3.58 -11.79 -6.34
N PHE A 69 -4.22 -10.64 -6.51
CA PHE A 69 -5.35 -10.48 -7.43
C PHE A 69 -5.54 -9.02 -7.84
N PHE A 70 -6.24 -8.80 -8.96
CA PHE A 70 -6.85 -7.51 -9.28
C PHE A 70 -8.30 -7.48 -8.84
N ARG A 71 -8.74 -6.34 -8.30
CA ARG A 71 -10.13 -6.07 -7.98
C ARG A 71 -11.00 -6.24 -9.23
N GLU A 72 -12.12 -6.93 -9.07
CA GLU A 72 -13.07 -7.17 -10.15
C GLU A 72 -13.56 -5.84 -10.76
N GLY A 73 -13.66 -5.80 -12.10
CA GLY A 73 -14.11 -4.62 -12.84
C GLY A 73 -13.03 -3.57 -13.15
N ASP A 74 -11.88 -3.60 -12.48
CA ASP A 74 -10.78 -2.66 -12.77
C ASP A 74 -10.08 -3.00 -14.10
N ARG A 75 -10.00 -4.28 -14.48
CA ARG A 75 -9.46 -4.75 -15.77
C ARG A 75 -10.36 -4.47 -16.99
N GLY A 76 -11.63 -4.09 -16.77
CA GLY A 76 -12.64 -3.99 -17.83
C GLY A 76 -13.06 -2.56 -18.23
N ARG A 77 -12.57 -1.53 -17.55
CA ARG A 77 -12.99 -0.14 -17.82
C ARG A 77 -12.24 0.46 -19.00
N GLN A 78 -12.63 0.16 -20.24
CA GLN A 78 -12.31 1.06 -21.35
C GLN A 78 -13.12 2.36 -21.17
N GLY A 79 -12.47 3.46 -20.82
CA GLY A 79 -13.22 4.68 -20.50
C GLY A 79 -12.39 5.94 -20.33
N PHE A 80 -12.47 6.78 -21.36
CA PHE A 80 -12.03 8.17 -21.48
C PHE A 80 -10.52 8.44 -21.55
N LEU A 81 -10.13 8.93 -22.74
CA LEU A 81 -8.89 9.63 -23.05
C LEU A 81 -8.72 10.81 -22.09
N GLN A 82 -8.06 10.59 -20.96
CA GLN A 82 -7.45 11.67 -20.20
C GLN A 82 -5.94 11.60 -20.43
N THR A 83 -5.37 12.71 -20.89
CA THR A 83 -3.97 12.83 -21.29
C THR A 83 -2.98 12.83 -20.12
N ASN A 84 -3.47 12.79 -18.87
CA ASN A 84 -2.67 12.95 -17.64
C ASN A 84 -2.91 11.83 -16.61
N LYS A 85 -3.15 10.59 -17.05
CA LYS A 85 -3.28 9.49 -16.09
C LYS A 85 -1.91 9.12 -15.49
N LEU A 86 -1.87 8.70 -14.22
CA LEU A 86 -0.63 8.51 -13.45
C LEU A 86 0.05 7.18 -13.77
N ARG A 87 1.36 7.17 -14.06
CA ARG A 87 2.14 5.93 -14.25
C ARG A 87 3.18 5.81 -13.15
N ALA A 88 3.21 4.67 -12.47
CA ALA A 88 4.20 4.40 -11.44
C ALA A 88 5.57 4.09 -12.04
N ASN A 89 6.64 4.52 -11.38
CA ASN A 89 8.01 4.09 -11.69
C ASN A 89 8.49 3.13 -10.61
N CYS A 90 8.61 1.85 -10.96
CA CYS A 90 8.93 0.75 -10.06
C CYS A 90 10.34 0.21 -10.34
N SER A 91 11.06 -0.18 -9.29
CA SER A 91 12.46 -0.64 -9.39
C SER A 91 12.66 -1.89 -10.26
N GLY A 92 11.64 -2.74 -10.41
CA GLY A 92 11.78 -4.07 -11.02
C GLY A 92 12.30 -5.10 -10.02
N ASP A 93 13.26 -4.72 -9.18
CA ASP A 93 13.88 -5.57 -8.17
C ASP A 93 13.07 -5.66 -6.85
N PHE A 94 13.23 -6.80 -6.17
CA PHE A 94 12.64 -7.12 -4.85
C PHE A 94 13.74 -7.26 -3.80
N ASP A 95 14.43 -6.17 -3.50
CA ASP A 95 15.57 -6.14 -2.58
C ASP A 95 15.34 -5.21 -1.37
N GLN A 96 14.18 -4.56 -1.30
CA GLN A 96 13.87 -3.58 -0.26
C GLN A 96 13.19 -4.24 0.95
N LEU A 97 13.59 -3.83 2.16
CA LEU A 97 12.90 -4.22 3.40
C LEU A 97 11.80 -3.23 3.80
N ALA A 98 11.80 -2.03 3.21
CA ALA A 98 10.83 -0.98 3.47
C ALA A 98 10.82 0.07 2.34
N CYS A 99 9.63 0.53 1.94
CA CYS A 99 9.47 1.69 1.06
C CYS A 99 9.34 2.97 1.90
N SER A 100 10.47 3.63 2.18
CA SER A 100 10.54 4.71 3.19
C SER A 100 10.42 6.13 2.62
N ARG A 101 10.48 6.33 1.30
CA ARG A 101 10.38 7.68 0.72
C ARG A 101 8.93 8.17 0.72
N LYS A 102 8.72 9.48 0.86
CA LYS A 102 7.38 10.10 0.93
C LYS A 102 6.55 9.93 -0.35
N ASN A 103 7.20 9.74 -1.50
CA ASN A 103 6.57 9.53 -2.79
C ASN A 103 6.61 8.04 -3.22
N GLN A 104 6.88 7.13 -2.29
CA GLN A 104 6.95 5.68 -2.53
C GLN A 104 5.80 4.91 -1.91
N TRP A 105 5.50 3.77 -2.51
CA TRP A 105 4.64 2.73 -1.96
C TRP A 105 5.13 1.37 -2.47
N ILE A 106 4.49 0.29 -2.01
CA ILE A 106 4.80 -1.06 -2.45
C ILE A 106 4.33 -1.29 -3.89
N GLY A 107 5.20 -1.75 -4.78
CA GLY A 107 4.83 -2.28 -6.10
C GLY A 107 4.47 -3.75 -6.08
N GLY A 108 5.16 -4.49 -5.20
CA GLY A 108 5.01 -5.92 -5.05
C GLY A 108 5.77 -6.48 -3.87
N ILE A 109 5.55 -7.76 -3.63
CA ILE A 109 6.11 -8.53 -2.52
C ILE A 109 6.76 -9.81 -3.05
N GLU A 110 7.91 -10.16 -2.48
CA GLU A 110 8.51 -11.48 -2.61
C GLU A 110 8.49 -12.14 -1.23
N TYR A 111 7.80 -13.27 -1.16
CA TYR A 111 7.60 -14.02 0.07
C TYR A 111 8.42 -15.31 0.05
N ILE A 112 9.18 -15.50 1.11
CA ILE A 112 9.92 -16.73 1.36
C ILE A 112 9.38 -17.30 2.66
N ASP A 113 8.88 -18.54 2.60
CA ASP A 113 8.37 -19.28 3.74
C ASP A 113 9.51 -19.78 4.64
N HIS A 114 10.10 -18.83 5.36
CA HIS A 114 11.11 -19.12 6.36
C HIS A 114 11.01 -18.12 7.53
N PRO A 115 11.09 -18.58 8.80
CA PRO A 115 10.90 -17.75 9.99
C PRO A 115 11.87 -16.57 10.12
N ARG A 116 13.10 -16.73 9.62
CA ARG A 116 14.13 -15.69 9.68
C ARG A 116 14.23 -14.85 8.42
N GLN A 117 13.50 -15.22 7.37
CA GLN A 117 13.56 -14.51 6.11
C GLN A 117 12.56 -13.35 6.14
N PRO A 118 13.01 -12.11 5.92
CA PRO A 118 12.12 -10.96 5.82
C PRO A 118 11.25 -11.05 4.57
N LEU A 119 10.19 -10.24 4.54
CA LEU A 119 9.47 -9.96 3.31
C LEU A 119 10.31 -8.98 2.48
N LEU A 120 10.58 -9.32 1.22
CA LEU A 120 11.25 -8.41 0.31
C LEU A 120 10.20 -7.65 -0.51
N LEU A 121 10.47 -6.39 -0.78
CA LEU A 121 9.53 -5.46 -1.39
C LEU A 121 10.12 -4.91 -2.68
N GLN A 122 9.27 -4.76 -3.68
CA GLN A 122 9.52 -3.84 -4.79
C GLN A 122 8.89 -2.49 -4.40
N CYS A 123 9.62 -1.38 -4.58
CA CYS A 123 9.08 -0.05 -4.31
C CYS A 123 8.78 0.68 -5.62
N CYS A 124 7.57 1.24 -5.71
CA CYS A 124 7.18 2.15 -6.78
C CYS A 124 7.21 3.60 -6.31
N THR A 125 7.44 4.53 -7.24
CA THR A 125 7.50 5.97 -7.01
C THR A 125 6.50 6.71 -7.89
N PHE A 126 5.94 7.79 -7.33
CA PHE A 126 5.08 8.70 -8.07
C PHE A 126 5.06 10.08 -7.41
N GLU A 127 5.41 11.11 -8.19
CA GLU A 127 5.56 12.48 -7.70
C GLU A 127 4.28 13.05 -7.06
N GLY A 128 3.09 12.65 -7.52
CA GLY A 128 1.84 13.12 -6.91
C GLY A 128 1.60 12.62 -5.48
N LEU A 129 2.38 11.65 -4.99
CA LEU A 129 2.35 11.21 -3.59
C LEU A 129 3.23 12.05 -2.66
N ARG A 130 3.95 13.06 -3.14
CA ARG A 130 4.83 13.89 -2.29
C ARG A 130 4.15 14.58 -1.10
N PHE A 131 2.81 14.73 -1.17
CA PHE A 131 1.98 15.30 -0.11
C PHE A 131 1.13 14.26 0.63
N SER A 132 1.32 12.97 0.32
CA SER A 132 0.62 11.88 0.99
C SER A 132 1.03 11.80 2.47
N GLN A 133 0.13 11.27 3.27
CA GLN A 133 0.35 11.08 4.71
C GLN A 133 0.06 9.64 5.09
N ILE A 134 0.89 9.12 5.99
CA ILE A 134 0.63 7.82 6.64
C ILE A 134 -0.56 8.01 7.56
N VAL A 135 -1.58 7.17 7.39
CA VAL A 135 -2.82 7.29 8.17
C VAL A 135 -2.94 6.29 9.31
N GLY A 136 -2.08 5.26 9.36
CA GLY A 136 -2.05 4.33 10.49
C GLY A 136 -1.04 3.21 10.32
N VAL A 137 -0.93 2.35 11.34
CA VAL A 137 -0.23 1.06 11.24
C VAL A 137 -1.13 0.00 11.85
N THR A 138 -1.43 -1.05 11.10
CA THR A 138 -2.30 -2.14 11.56
C THR A 138 -1.51 -3.46 11.58
N PRO A 139 -1.35 -4.11 12.75
CA PRO A 139 -0.84 -5.47 12.80
C PRO A 139 -1.92 -6.45 12.36
N ILE A 140 -1.57 -7.41 11.49
CA ILE A 140 -2.45 -8.51 11.07
C ILE A 140 -1.80 -9.88 11.26
N ARG A 141 -2.64 -10.88 11.52
CA ARG A 141 -2.32 -12.29 11.79
C ARG A 141 -2.71 -13.19 10.62
N PRO A 142 -2.25 -14.45 10.59
CA PRO A 142 -2.79 -15.46 9.68
C PRO A 142 -4.31 -15.54 9.78
N GLY A 143 -4.99 -15.53 8.63
CA GLY A 143 -6.44 -15.47 8.50
C GLY A 143 -7.05 -14.07 8.60
N GLU A 144 -6.22 -13.02 8.77
CA GLU A 144 -6.69 -11.63 8.80
C GLU A 144 -6.33 -10.88 7.52
N ALA A 145 -7.12 -9.86 7.21
CA ALA A 145 -6.88 -8.98 6.07
C ALA A 145 -7.13 -7.51 6.41
N VAL A 146 -6.39 -6.64 5.72
CA VAL A 146 -6.60 -5.19 5.73
C VAL A 146 -6.94 -4.73 4.33
N THR A 147 -7.98 -3.91 4.23
CA THR A 147 -8.43 -3.34 2.96
C THR A 147 -8.57 -1.82 3.06
N GLY A 148 -7.85 -1.10 2.19
CA GLY A 148 -8.00 0.31 1.90
C GLY A 148 -8.81 0.55 0.62
N GLY A 149 -8.30 1.39 -0.28
CA GLY A 149 -8.87 1.65 -1.60
C GLY A 149 -9.58 2.98 -1.73
N GLU A 150 -10.62 3.03 -2.57
CA GLU A 150 -11.29 4.28 -2.95
C GLU A 150 -12.04 4.92 -1.78
N VAL A 151 -11.82 6.22 -1.60
CA VAL A 151 -12.63 7.04 -0.71
C VAL A 151 -13.58 7.86 -1.56
N VAL A 152 -14.87 7.57 -1.44
CA VAL A 152 -15.93 8.19 -2.23
C VAL A 152 -16.76 9.12 -1.36
N ARG A 153 -17.07 10.31 -1.87
CA ARG A 153 -17.98 11.27 -1.27
C ARG A 153 -18.90 11.81 -2.36
N ASP A 154 -20.21 11.82 -2.09
CA ASP A 154 -21.22 12.31 -3.04
C ASP A 154 -21.14 11.64 -4.43
N GLY A 155 -20.84 10.34 -4.45
CA GLY A 155 -20.69 9.57 -5.69
C GLY A 155 -19.38 9.82 -6.46
N ARG A 156 -18.51 10.70 -5.96
CA ARG A 156 -17.21 11.02 -6.56
C ARG A 156 -16.07 10.44 -5.74
N GLN A 157 -15.12 9.77 -6.39
CA GLN A 157 -13.85 9.40 -5.74
C GLN A 157 -13.07 10.66 -5.42
N ILE A 158 -12.80 10.88 -4.13
CA ILE A 158 -12.03 12.01 -3.63
C ILE A 158 -10.61 11.59 -3.28
N SER A 159 -10.40 10.37 -2.78
CA SER A 159 -9.09 9.81 -2.39
C SER A 159 -8.92 8.37 -2.84
N PHE A 160 -7.69 7.89 -2.65
CA PHE A 160 -7.36 6.48 -2.68
C PHE A 160 -6.31 6.17 -1.61
N ASP A 161 -6.52 5.11 -0.85
CA ASP A 161 -5.51 4.59 0.06
C ASP A 161 -4.61 3.59 -0.65
N VAL A 162 -3.31 3.77 -0.50
CA VAL A 162 -2.28 2.88 -1.05
C VAL A 162 -1.49 2.23 0.06
N ILE A 163 -0.93 1.06 -0.21
CA ILE A 163 -0.11 0.36 0.78
C ILE A 163 1.32 0.89 0.71
N ALA A 164 1.67 1.72 1.69
CA ALA A 164 2.97 2.36 1.83
C ALA A 164 4.08 1.34 2.05
N ASN A 165 3.84 0.44 2.99
CA ASN A 165 4.85 -0.44 3.53
C ASN A 165 4.20 -1.64 4.23
N ILE A 166 4.91 -2.76 4.22
CA ILE A 166 4.54 -4.02 4.87
C ILE A 166 5.83 -4.59 5.46
N ARG A 167 5.79 -5.00 6.73
CA ARG A 167 6.89 -5.73 7.35
C ARG A 167 6.38 -7.01 7.99
N LYS A 168 7.10 -8.11 7.76
CA LYS A 168 6.92 -9.38 8.48
C LYS A 168 7.64 -9.27 9.83
N ILE A 169 6.90 -9.47 10.90
CA ILE A 169 7.38 -9.47 12.28
C ILE A 169 7.21 -10.88 12.81
N VAL A 170 8.26 -11.43 13.41
CA VAL A 170 8.23 -12.73 14.07
C VAL A 170 8.50 -12.52 15.55
N ASP A 171 7.53 -12.90 16.39
CA ASP A 171 7.68 -12.88 17.84
C ASP A 171 8.07 -14.27 18.35
N TYR A 172 9.21 -14.33 19.03
CA TYR A 172 9.76 -15.56 19.64
C TYR A 172 9.58 -15.58 21.16
N ASN A 173 9.11 -14.48 21.78
CA ASN A 173 8.99 -14.36 23.23
C ASN A 173 7.74 -15.03 23.77
N ASP A 174 6.71 -15.19 22.94
CA ASP A 174 5.68 -16.19 23.19
C ASP A 174 6.33 -17.56 22.91
N HIS A 175 6.09 -18.59 23.72
CA HIS A 175 6.68 -19.93 23.53
C HIS A 175 6.22 -20.62 22.21
N LYS A 176 5.56 -19.86 21.33
CA LYS A 176 5.09 -20.16 20.00
C LYS A 176 5.57 -19.05 19.06
N MET A 177 6.00 -19.42 17.87
CA MET A 177 6.36 -18.44 16.86
C MET A 177 5.09 -17.84 16.24
N PHE A 178 4.86 -16.54 16.42
CA PHE A 178 3.77 -15.82 15.74
C PHE A 178 4.33 -14.94 14.64
N VAL A 179 3.74 -15.04 13.45
CA VAL A 179 4.04 -14.17 12.32
C VAL A 179 2.94 -13.12 12.22
N HIS A 180 3.32 -11.85 12.34
CA HIS A 180 2.44 -10.71 12.13
C HIS A 180 2.95 -9.85 11.00
N TYR A 181 2.05 -9.21 10.26
CA TYR A 181 2.42 -8.20 9.29
C TYR A 181 2.03 -6.83 9.83
N SER A 182 2.92 -5.83 9.76
CA SER A 182 2.51 -4.44 9.97
C SER A 182 2.22 -3.79 8.64
N PHE A 183 0.97 -3.36 8.48
CA PHE A 183 0.45 -2.69 7.31
C PHE A 183 0.44 -1.17 7.52
N CYS A 184 0.96 -0.40 6.57
CA CYS A 184 0.98 1.05 6.60
C CYS A 184 0.20 1.61 5.39
N PRO A 185 -0.99 2.22 5.57
CA PRO A 185 -1.70 2.90 4.50
C PRO A 185 -1.20 4.35 4.35
N LEU A 186 -1.08 4.79 3.10
CA LEU A 186 -0.88 6.17 2.68
C LEU A 186 -2.15 6.68 2.02
N LYS A 187 -2.49 7.94 2.30
CA LYS A 187 -3.66 8.58 1.71
C LYS A 187 -3.29 9.61 0.65
N MET A 188 -3.99 9.52 -0.48
CA MET A 188 -3.82 10.39 -1.63
C MET A 188 -4.99 11.40 -1.70
N THR A 189 -5.00 12.44 -0.84
CA THR A 189 -6.04 13.51 -0.88
C THR A 189 -5.67 14.85 -0.25
N GLU A 190 -6.43 15.86 -0.66
CA GLU A 190 -6.85 17.00 0.15
C GLU A 190 -7.65 16.54 1.39
N CYS A 191 -7.03 16.62 2.58
CA CYS A 191 -7.59 16.60 3.94
C CYS A 191 -8.92 15.85 4.22
N CYS A 192 -8.85 14.60 4.75
CA CYS A 192 -9.98 14.01 5.51
C CYS A 192 -9.52 13.16 6.71
N HIS A 193 -10.33 13.13 7.77
CA HIS A 193 -10.13 12.32 8.99
C HIS A 193 -10.46 10.82 8.79
N LEU A 194 -9.67 9.95 9.42
CA LEU A 194 -9.79 8.48 9.40
C LEU A 194 -10.54 7.93 10.62
N ARG A 195 -11.35 6.88 10.43
CA ARG A 195 -11.80 5.93 11.46
C ARG A 195 -11.51 4.49 10.99
N VAL A 196 -11.02 3.64 11.89
CA VAL A 196 -10.87 2.20 11.60
C VAL A 196 -12.15 1.49 12.05
N SER A 197 -12.78 0.73 11.16
CA SER A 197 -13.88 -0.17 11.50
C SER A 197 -13.36 -1.60 11.50
N THR A 198 -13.53 -2.30 12.62
CA THR A 198 -13.18 -3.71 12.76
C THR A 198 -14.43 -4.56 12.61
N ASN A 199 -14.35 -5.62 11.83
CA ASN A 199 -15.35 -6.69 11.82
C ASN A 199 -14.59 -8.01 11.76
N VAL A 200 -14.76 -8.87 12.77
CA VAL A 200 -14.08 -10.16 13.02
C VAL A 200 -13.05 -10.55 11.95
N GLY A 201 -11.75 -10.28 12.21
CA GLY A 201 -10.64 -10.68 11.32
C GLY A 201 -10.42 -9.81 10.08
N HIS A 202 -11.29 -8.83 9.82
CA HIS A 202 -11.17 -7.91 8.68
C HIS A 202 -11.15 -6.45 9.15
N TYR A 203 -10.08 -5.75 8.80
CA TYR A 203 -9.87 -4.34 9.12
C TYR A 203 -10.19 -3.49 7.90
N ARG A 204 -11.20 -2.61 8.03
CA ARG A 204 -11.58 -1.67 6.98
C ARG A 204 -11.39 -0.24 7.46
N PHE A 205 -10.75 0.57 6.63
CA PHE A 205 -10.67 2.01 6.88
C PHE A 205 -11.96 2.68 6.39
N GLN A 206 -12.62 3.44 7.27
CA GLN A 206 -13.79 4.27 6.98
C GLN A 206 -13.43 5.75 7.16
N TYR A 207 -13.95 6.61 6.29
CA TYR A 207 -13.56 8.02 6.25
C TYR A 207 -14.74 8.97 6.42
N SER A 208 -14.52 10.06 7.14
CA SER A 208 -15.43 11.21 7.20
C SER A 208 -14.69 12.48 6.76
N CYS A 209 -15.20 13.13 5.72
CA CYS A 209 -14.65 14.40 5.20
C CYS A 209 -15.63 15.53 5.53
N GLN A 210 -15.20 16.59 6.21
CA GLN A 210 -15.97 17.83 6.32
C GLN A 210 -15.76 18.66 5.04
N ALA A 211 -16.79 19.34 4.55
CA ALA A 211 -16.64 20.27 3.42
C ALA A 211 -15.97 21.54 3.96
N ASP A 212 -14.88 21.98 3.35
CA ASP A 212 -14.27 23.28 3.62
C ASP A 212 -15.13 24.37 2.94
N SER A 213 -16.21 24.77 3.60
CA SER A 213 -16.88 26.04 3.33
C SER A 213 -16.43 27.03 4.38
N ASP A 214 -15.85 28.14 3.91
CA ASP A 214 -15.53 29.37 4.64
C ASP A 214 -14.25 29.42 5.48
N ARG A 215 -13.13 29.62 4.78
CA ARG A 215 -12.08 30.51 5.28
C ARG A 215 -11.63 31.53 4.23
N LYS A 216 -12.48 32.56 4.00
CA LYS A 216 -12.02 33.86 3.49
C LYS A 216 -11.08 34.48 4.51
N VAL A 217 -9.78 34.17 4.44
CA VAL A 217 -8.76 34.98 5.12
C VAL A 217 -8.61 36.27 4.31
N LYS A 218 -9.32 37.32 4.74
CA LYS A 218 -9.02 38.70 4.35
C LYS A 218 -7.56 38.99 4.66
N LYS A 219 -6.74 39.18 3.63
CA LYS A 219 -5.46 39.88 3.73
C LYS A 219 -5.75 41.29 4.25
N GLN A 220 -5.16 41.67 5.38
CA GLN A 220 -4.93 43.07 5.68
C GLN A 220 -3.50 43.27 6.20
N THR A 221 -2.86 44.25 5.57
CA THR A 221 -1.41 44.45 5.49
C THR A 221 -0.99 45.55 6.47
N ARG A 222 -0.07 45.23 7.42
CA ARG A 222 0.93 46.10 8.13
C ARG A 222 0.46 47.38 8.89
N PRO A 223 1.32 48.07 9.70
CA PRO A 223 2.50 47.65 10.48
C PRO A 223 2.54 48.16 11.97
N GLN A 224 3.50 47.62 12.74
CA GLN A 224 4.14 48.06 14.01
C GLN A 224 3.63 49.28 14.82
N ARG A 225 3.57 49.11 16.17
CA ARG A 225 4.40 49.90 17.12
C ARG A 225 4.46 49.28 18.54
N VAL A 226 5.68 49.27 19.09
CA VAL A 226 6.06 48.88 20.47
C VAL A 226 5.65 49.96 21.48
N ARG A 227 5.22 49.57 22.70
CA ARG A 227 5.54 50.20 24.02
C ARG A 227 4.94 49.39 25.19
N SER A 228 5.82 48.95 26.10
CA SER A 228 5.58 48.60 27.52
C SER A 228 5.53 49.89 28.39
N PRO A 229 5.39 49.90 29.75
CA PRO A 229 5.15 48.83 30.76
C PRO A 229 3.96 49.12 31.74
N PHE A 230 3.72 48.20 32.70
CA PHE A 230 2.87 48.23 33.94
C PHE A 230 2.79 49.56 34.75
N PRO A 231 2.02 49.71 35.88
CA PRO A 231 1.04 48.84 36.59
C PRO A 231 -0.27 49.56 37.10
N HIS A 232 -1.18 48.79 37.74
CA HIS A 232 -1.91 49.07 39.01
C HIS A 232 -3.35 48.54 39.03
N ARG A 233 -3.62 47.51 39.84
CA ARG A 233 -4.58 47.58 40.96
C ARG A 233 -4.29 46.46 41.96
#